data_AF-A0A8T0AQS2-F1
#
_entry.id   AF-A0A8T0AQS2-F1
#
_cell.length_a   1.000
_cell.length_b   1.000
_cell.length_c   1.000
_cell.angle_alpha   90.00
_cell.angle_beta   90.00
_cell.angle_gamma   90.00
#
_symmetry.space_group_name_H-M   'P 1'
#
loop_
_entity.id
_entity.type
_entity.pdbx_description
1 polymer ?
#
loop_
_entity_poly.entity_id
_entity_poly.type
_entity_poly.pdbx_seq_one_letter_code
_entity_poly.pdbx_strand_id
1 'polypeptide(L)'
;MAACTQRTGLLLRNLQFQNERMFSVFSVRLQAVGSRDEPPKFTPPAKPTIVDKSRPEEAVRRFVSPEFIPPRQRTNPLKFFLERKDMIQRRKVLNIPEFYVGSVLSVTMSDPHATNNNRRFVGICIQRSGKGLGGTFILRNIIDGQGVEICYELYNPQIKRIEVLKLEKRLDDNLMYLRDALPEYSTFSFDMKPIHLPLTQDVPINEQKVRMKPRPWSKRWERPKFNIQGIRFDLCLTPEQMEHAQKWAEPWRQYDMLKEYDTSLLEEKIFKEVQVELGK
;
A
#
# COMPACT_ATOMS: atom_id res chain seq x y z
N MET A 1 -35.73 -68.65 -49.19
CA MET A 1 -36.88 -68.95 -48.32
C MET A 1 -37.15 -67.73 -47.45
N ALA A 2 -38.43 -67.37 -47.28
CA ALA A 2 -38.95 -66.31 -46.41
C ALA A 2 -38.39 -66.40 -44.96
N ALA A 3 -38.39 -65.40 -44.08
CA ALA A 3 -39.45 -64.48 -43.65
C ALA A 3 -38.78 -63.41 -42.74
N CYS A 4 -39.09 -62.11 -42.83
CA CYS A 4 -40.17 -61.37 -42.13
C CYS A 4 -39.69 -60.60 -40.87
N THR A 5 -39.98 -59.29 -40.92
CA THR A 5 -40.04 -58.15 -39.95
C THR A 5 -40.04 -58.46 -38.43
N GLN A 6 -39.57 -57.60 -37.51
CA GLN A 6 -40.17 -56.29 -37.13
C GLN A 6 -39.25 -55.40 -36.25
N ARG A 7 -39.60 -54.10 -36.25
CA ARG A 7 -39.06 -52.93 -35.52
C ARG A 7 -39.27 -52.97 -34.00
N THR A 8 -38.37 -52.30 -33.27
CA THR A 8 -38.57 -51.23 -32.23
C THR A 8 -37.16 -50.88 -31.71
N GLY A 9 -36.61 -49.65 -31.66
CA GLY A 9 -37.16 -48.33 -31.42
C GLY A 9 -36.98 -47.94 -29.95
N LEU A 10 -35.95 -47.14 -29.61
CA LEU A 10 -35.96 -45.96 -28.69
C LEU A 10 -34.62 -45.70 -27.94
N LEU A 11 -34.10 -44.51 -28.23
CA LEU A 11 -33.53 -43.47 -27.34
C LEU A 11 -32.14 -43.64 -26.69
N LEU A 12 -31.19 -42.99 -27.36
CA LEU A 12 -30.03 -42.31 -26.79
C LEU A 12 -30.44 -41.21 -25.78
N ARG A 13 -29.70 -41.11 -24.66
CA ARG A 13 -29.61 -39.88 -23.85
C ARG A 13 -28.15 -39.43 -23.78
N ASN A 14 -27.79 -38.49 -24.64
CA ASN A 14 -26.61 -37.65 -24.48
C ASN A 14 -27.00 -36.41 -23.66
N LEU A 15 -26.41 -36.25 -22.47
CA LEU A 15 -26.48 -35.03 -21.69
C LEU A 15 -25.45 -34.03 -22.24
N GLN A 16 -25.91 -33.09 -23.08
CA GLN A 16 -25.15 -31.90 -23.42
C GLN A 16 -25.39 -30.83 -22.33
N PHE A 17 -24.33 -30.50 -21.59
CA PHE A 17 -24.29 -29.28 -20.78
C PHE A 17 -24.37 -28.08 -21.73
N GLN A 18 -25.47 -27.33 -21.68
CA GLN A 18 -25.57 -26.05 -22.36
C GLN A 18 -24.85 -24.97 -21.54
N ASN A 19 -23.74 -24.47 -22.08
CA ASN A 19 -23.19 -23.18 -21.67
C ASN A 19 -24.08 -22.08 -22.27
N GLU A 20 -25.04 -21.58 -21.50
CA GLU A 20 -25.75 -20.35 -21.87
C GLU A 20 -24.83 -19.14 -21.71
N ARG A 21 -24.12 -18.77 -22.78
CA ARG A 21 -23.62 -17.41 -22.96
C ARG A 21 -24.80 -16.52 -23.38
N MET A 22 -25.51 -15.99 -22.40
CA MET A 22 -26.44 -14.88 -22.62
C MET A 22 -25.64 -13.61 -22.93
N PHE A 23 -25.30 -13.40 -24.20
CA PHE A 23 -24.96 -12.06 -24.68
C PHE A 23 -26.25 -11.25 -24.74
N SER A 24 -26.56 -10.55 -23.65
CA SER A 24 -27.60 -9.51 -23.66
C SER A 24 -27.11 -8.37 -24.56
N VAL A 25 -27.57 -8.39 -25.82
CA VAL A 25 -27.45 -7.25 -26.72
C VAL A 25 -28.44 -6.21 -26.20
N PHE A 26 -27.95 -5.23 -25.46
CA PHE A 26 -28.74 -4.08 -25.04
C PHE A 26 -29.33 -3.40 -26.28
N SER A 27 -30.65 -3.50 -26.42
CA SER A 27 -31.41 -2.78 -27.44
C SER A 27 -31.39 -1.29 -27.09
N VAL A 28 -30.67 -0.49 -27.87
CA VAL A 28 -30.62 0.97 -27.74
C VAL A 28 -31.97 1.52 -28.21
N ARG A 29 -32.77 1.98 -27.25
CA ARG A 29 -34.05 2.67 -27.51
C ARG A 29 -33.74 4.11 -27.92
N LEU A 30 -33.79 4.39 -29.22
CA LEU A 30 -33.76 5.76 -29.76
C LEU A 30 -35.06 6.48 -29.38
N GLN A 31 -35.00 7.38 -28.39
CA GLN A 31 -36.00 8.43 -28.24
C GLN A 31 -35.48 9.67 -28.97
N ALA A 32 -36.14 10.02 -30.07
CA ALA A 32 -35.90 11.24 -30.81
C ALA A 32 -37.12 12.16 -30.64
N VAL A 33 -36.98 13.25 -29.88
CA VAL A 33 -37.75 14.50 -30.04
C VAL A 33 -36.95 15.66 -29.45
N GLY A 34 -36.63 16.69 -30.24
CA GLY A 34 -36.26 18.02 -29.75
C GLY A 34 -35.10 18.74 -30.45
N SER A 35 -35.38 19.33 -31.62
CA SER A 35 -34.73 20.51 -32.24
C SER A 35 -33.29 20.94 -31.84
N ARG A 36 -32.32 20.60 -32.70
CA ARG A 36 -31.16 21.38 -33.20
C ARG A 36 -30.16 20.37 -33.80
N ASP A 37 -29.67 20.65 -35.01
CA ASP A 37 -28.73 19.82 -35.77
C ASP A 37 -27.33 19.76 -35.14
N GLU A 38 -27.21 19.19 -33.94
CA GLU A 38 -25.95 18.80 -33.33
C GLU A 38 -25.96 17.28 -33.11
N PRO A 39 -24.91 16.54 -33.55
CA PRO A 39 -24.82 15.12 -33.27
C PRO A 39 -24.83 14.89 -31.76
N PRO A 40 -25.47 13.80 -31.27
CA PRO A 40 -25.52 13.53 -29.85
C PRO A 40 -24.10 13.50 -29.27
N LYS A 41 -23.84 14.38 -28.29
CA LYS A 41 -22.54 14.52 -27.65
C LYS A 41 -22.16 13.19 -27.00
N PHE A 42 -21.03 12.60 -27.42
CA PHE A 42 -20.52 11.36 -26.84
C PHE A 42 -20.41 11.50 -25.32
N THR A 43 -21.17 10.68 -24.59
CA THR A 43 -21.05 10.50 -23.15
C THR A 43 -20.10 9.33 -22.90
N PRO A 44 -18.95 9.53 -22.24
CA PRO A 44 -18.03 8.44 -21.97
C PRO A 44 -18.73 7.39 -21.08
N PRO A 45 -18.57 6.09 -21.38
CA PRO A 45 -19.16 5.04 -20.57
C PRO A 45 -18.58 5.07 -19.16
N ALA A 46 -19.40 4.70 -18.17
CA ALA A 46 -18.91 4.51 -16.81
C ALA A 46 -17.81 3.43 -16.79
N LYS A 47 -16.79 3.61 -15.94
CA LYS A 47 -15.71 2.63 -15.80
C LYS A 47 -16.30 1.28 -15.36
N PRO A 48 -16.04 0.17 -16.09
CA PRO A 48 -16.61 -1.11 -15.73
C PRO A 48 -16.03 -1.60 -14.40
N THR A 49 -16.90 -1.95 -13.46
CA THR A 49 -16.54 -2.63 -12.21
C THR A 49 -16.57 -4.13 -12.45
N ILE A 50 -15.40 -4.76 -12.58
CA ILE A 50 -15.29 -6.21 -12.76
C ILE A 50 -15.38 -6.85 -11.37
N VAL A 51 -16.49 -7.52 -11.08
CA VAL A 51 -16.67 -8.31 -9.86
C VAL A 51 -16.68 -9.77 -10.24
N ASP A 52 -15.62 -10.49 -9.87
CA ASP A 52 -15.44 -11.90 -10.19
C ASP A 52 -16.13 -12.76 -9.12
N LYS A 53 -17.44 -13.00 -9.27
CA LYS A 53 -18.28 -13.77 -8.32
C LYS A 53 -17.93 -15.25 -8.24
N SER A 54 -17.03 -15.73 -9.11
CA SER A 54 -16.55 -17.11 -9.13
C SER A 54 -15.63 -17.43 -7.95
N ARG A 55 -14.98 -16.40 -7.39
CA ARG A 55 -14.08 -16.50 -6.25
C ARG A 55 -14.87 -16.37 -4.95
N PRO A 56 -14.49 -17.08 -3.88
CA PRO A 56 -15.08 -16.84 -2.56
C PRO A 56 -14.96 -15.35 -2.21
N GLU A 57 -15.97 -14.79 -1.55
CA GLU A 57 -15.93 -13.40 -1.08
C GLU A 57 -14.76 -13.25 -0.09
N GLU A 58 -13.64 -12.74 -0.59
CA GLU A 58 -12.44 -12.49 0.19
C GLU A 58 -12.76 -11.44 1.27
N ALA A 59 -12.49 -11.78 2.53
CA ALA A 59 -12.72 -10.87 3.64
C ALA A 59 -11.91 -9.58 3.44
N VAL A 60 -12.57 -8.42 3.62
CA VAL A 60 -11.90 -7.12 3.60
C VAL A 60 -10.84 -7.09 4.70
N ARG A 61 -9.61 -6.71 4.35
CA ARG A 61 -8.53 -6.66 5.35
C ARG A 61 -8.82 -5.63 6.42
N ARG A 62 -8.41 -5.98 7.64
CA ARG A 62 -8.34 -5.02 8.73
C ARG A 62 -6.99 -4.34 8.68
N PHE A 63 -6.99 -3.02 8.48
CA PHE A 63 -5.78 -2.19 8.54
C PHE A 63 -5.90 -1.19 9.69
N VAL A 64 -4.94 -1.24 10.62
CA VAL A 64 -4.74 -0.22 11.65
C VAL A 64 -3.45 0.53 11.33
N SER A 65 -3.52 1.86 11.26
CA SER A 65 -2.32 2.64 10.98
C SER A 65 -1.37 2.66 12.20
N PRO A 66 -0.05 2.48 12.01
CA PRO A 66 0.92 2.33 13.11
C PRO A 66 0.98 3.46 14.15
N GLU A 67 0.58 4.67 13.77
CA GLU A 67 0.56 5.85 14.63
C GLU A 67 -0.54 5.81 15.69
N PHE A 68 -1.59 5.01 15.50
CA PHE A 68 -2.66 4.84 16.50
C PHE A 68 -2.23 3.98 17.69
N ILE A 69 -1.25 3.08 17.49
CA ILE A 69 -0.75 2.18 18.52
C ILE A 69 0.20 2.96 19.43
N PRO A 70 -0.16 3.25 20.69
CA PRO A 70 0.67 4.02 21.60
C PRO A 70 1.94 3.24 21.97
N PRO A 71 3.02 3.93 22.34
CA PRO A 71 4.22 3.27 22.83
C PRO A 71 4.00 2.67 24.23
N ARG A 72 4.79 1.65 24.58
CA ARG A 72 4.83 1.08 25.94
C ARG A 72 5.35 2.11 26.94
N GLN A 73 4.44 2.81 27.62
CA GLN A 73 4.72 3.88 28.58
C GLN A 73 3.68 3.89 29.71
N ARG A 74 3.94 4.64 30.79
CA ARG A 74 3.03 4.81 31.95
C ARG A 74 2.09 6.02 31.84
N THR A 75 1.92 6.55 30.63
CA THR A 75 1.08 7.72 30.36
C THR A 75 -0.41 7.38 30.54
N ASN A 76 -1.20 8.31 31.07
CA ASN A 76 -2.63 8.10 31.29
C ASN A 76 -3.36 7.76 29.96
N PRO A 77 -4.13 6.65 29.89
CA PRO A 77 -4.88 6.26 28.69
C PRO A 77 -5.81 7.34 28.12
N LEU A 78 -6.32 8.25 28.97
CA LEU A 78 -7.17 9.36 28.53
C LEU A 78 -6.46 10.26 27.50
N LYS A 79 -5.14 10.45 27.62
CA LYS A 79 -4.34 11.22 26.66
C LYS A 79 -4.43 10.61 25.26
N PHE A 80 -4.27 9.30 25.15
CA PHE A 80 -4.34 8.60 23.87
C PHE A 80 -5.75 8.54 23.32
N PHE A 81 -6.78 8.52 24.18
CA PHE A 81 -8.16 8.62 23.73
C PHE A 81 -8.46 9.99 23.09
N LEU A 82 -8.10 11.09 23.76
CA LEU A 82 -8.29 12.44 23.23
C LEU A 82 -7.50 12.65 21.93
N GLU A 83 -6.23 12.24 21.91
CA GLU A 83 -5.37 12.33 20.72
C GLU A 83 -5.95 11.55 19.53
N ARG A 84 -6.46 10.33 19.76
CA ARG A 84 -7.09 9.52 18.70
C ARG A 84 -8.38 10.14 18.19
N LYS A 85 -9.18 10.74 19.07
CA LYS A 85 -10.39 11.48 18.67
C LYS A 85 -10.04 12.61 17.70
N ASP A 86 -9.02 13.40 18.00
CA ASP A 86 -8.56 14.51 17.15
C ASP A 86 -7.99 13.99 15.82
N MET A 87 -7.21 12.90 15.84
CA MET A 87 -6.71 12.24 14.63
C MET A 87 -7.84 11.78 13.71
N ILE A 88 -8.91 11.19 14.27
CA ILE A 88 -10.06 10.73 13.49
C ILE A 88 -10.82 11.92 12.90
N GLN A 89 -11.05 12.98 13.68
CA GLN A 89 -11.65 14.21 13.17
C GLN A 89 -10.85 14.80 11.99
N ARG A 90 -9.52 14.83 12.08
CA ARG A 90 -8.68 15.27 10.96
C ARG A 90 -8.79 14.35 9.75
N ARG A 91 -8.89 13.03 9.94
CA ARG A 91 -9.08 12.04 8.86
C ARG A 91 -10.44 12.13 8.16
N LYS A 92 -11.47 12.66 8.81
CA LYS A 92 -12.75 12.98 8.15
C LYS A 92 -12.60 14.09 7.11
N VAL A 93 -11.70 15.03 7.35
CA VAL A 93 -11.42 16.15 6.43
C VAL A 93 -10.39 15.76 5.37
N LEU A 94 -9.31 15.09 5.78
CA LEU A 94 -8.23 14.63 4.91
C LEU A 94 -8.25 13.11 4.78
N ASN A 95 -8.50 12.60 3.58
CA ASN A 95 -8.39 11.16 3.32
C ASN A 95 -6.91 10.74 3.38
N ILE A 96 -6.55 10.00 4.44
CA ILE A 96 -5.22 9.41 4.62
C ILE A 96 -5.32 7.93 4.19
N PRO A 97 -4.74 7.55 3.04
CA PRO A 97 -4.81 6.18 2.55
C PRO A 97 -3.90 5.23 3.34
N GLU A 98 -4.14 3.93 3.17
CA GLU A 98 -3.23 2.88 3.63
C GLU A 98 -1.94 2.90 2.80
N PHE A 99 -0.79 2.88 3.47
CA PHE A 99 0.51 2.72 2.83
C PHE A 99 1.55 2.14 3.80
N TYR A 100 2.60 1.55 3.25
CA TYR A 100 3.69 0.95 4.03
C TYR A 100 5.04 1.57 3.65
N VAL A 101 6.06 1.21 4.42
CA VAL A 101 7.44 1.51 4.02
C VAL A 101 7.75 0.73 2.74
N GLY A 102 8.29 1.42 1.74
CA GLY A 102 8.48 0.91 0.39
C GLY A 102 7.42 1.34 -0.63
N SER A 103 6.26 1.83 -0.18
CA SER A 103 5.23 2.34 -1.08
C SER A 103 5.65 3.69 -1.70
N VAL A 104 5.23 3.94 -2.95
CA VAL A 104 5.48 5.21 -3.66
C VAL A 104 4.26 6.11 -3.48
N LEU A 105 4.49 7.31 -2.94
CA LEU A 105 3.46 8.29 -2.63
C LEU A 105 3.65 9.58 -3.42
N SER A 106 2.54 10.27 -3.63
CA SER A 106 2.46 11.64 -4.14
C SER A 106 1.76 12.50 -3.10
N VAL A 107 2.49 13.42 -2.48
CA VAL A 107 1.96 14.33 -1.46
C VAL A 107 1.85 15.72 -2.04
N THR A 108 0.67 16.33 -1.90
CA THR A 108 0.43 17.74 -2.26
C THR A 108 0.25 18.55 -0.99
N MET A 109 1.17 19.49 -0.77
CA MET A 109 1.18 20.39 0.39
C MET A 109 0.99 21.83 -0.06
N SER A 110 0.31 22.65 0.75
CA SER A 110 0.26 24.09 0.56
C SER A 110 1.58 24.74 0.95
N ASP A 111 2.14 25.54 0.06
CA ASP A 111 3.34 26.35 0.30
C ASP A 111 3.07 27.78 -0.16
N PRO A 112 3.03 28.77 0.75
CA PRO A 112 2.79 30.18 0.40
C PRO A 112 3.84 30.77 -0.54
N HIS A 113 5.04 30.19 -0.62
CA HIS A 113 6.13 30.71 -1.45
C HIS A 113 6.18 30.05 -2.85
N ALA A 114 5.35 29.04 -3.11
CA ALA A 114 5.28 28.39 -4.40
C ALA A 114 4.36 29.16 -5.37
N THR A 115 4.71 29.19 -6.66
CA THR A 115 3.95 29.92 -7.70
C THR A 115 2.46 29.60 -7.73
N ASN A 116 2.10 28.34 -7.51
CA ASN A 116 0.72 27.85 -7.54
C ASN A 116 0.16 27.58 -6.13
N ASN A 117 0.81 28.10 -5.07
CA ASN A 117 0.54 27.86 -3.64
C ASN A 117 0.55 26.38 -3.20
N ASN A 118 0.75 25.44 -4.12
CA ASN A 118 0.75 24.00 -3.90
C ASN A 118 2.05 23.42 -4.44
N ARG A 119 2.68 22.57 -3.63
CA ARG A 119 3.85 21.79 -4.05
C ARG A 119 3.53 20.31 -3.97
N ARG A 120 3.70 19.64 -5.11
CA ARG A 120 3.58 18.18 -5.23
C ARG A 120 4.97 17.56 -5.14
N PHE A 121 5.12 16.52 -4.32
CA PHE A 121 6.34 15.73 -4.24
C PHE A 121 6.00 14.25 -4.39
N VAL A 122 6.75 13.55 -5.25
CA VAL A 122 6.62 12.12 -5.47
C VAL A 122 7.88 11.44 -4.98
N GLY A 123 7.72 10.35 -4.22
CA GLY A 123 8.86 9.57 -3.73
C GLY A 123 8.46 8.29 -3.01
N ILE A 124 9.45 7.47 -2.71
CA ILE A 124 9.28 6.25 -1.91
C ILE A 124 9.26 6.60 -0.42
N CYS A 125 8.34 5.99 0.33
CA CYS A 125 8.31 6.11 1.78
C CYS A 125 9.42 5.23 2.39
N ILE A 126 10.45 5.85 2.97
CA ILE A 126 11.61 5.14 3.52
C ILE A 126 11.46 4.79 5.01
N GLN A 127 10.70 5.58 5.75
CA GLN A 127 10.48 5.38 7.18
C GLN A 127 9.14 6.01 7.57
N ARG A 128 8.42 5.32 8.45
CA ARG A 128 7.30 5.88 9.21
C ARG A 128 7.69 5.95 10.67
N SER A 129 7.39 7.04 11.34
CA SER A 129 7.80 7.30 12.72
C SER A 129 6.83 8.20 13.44
N GLY A 130 7.06 8.44 14.72
CA GLY A 130 6.12 9.18 15.55
C GLY A 130 4.87 8.37 15.88
N LYS A 131 4.10 8.89 16.84
CA LYS A 131 2.88 8.30 17.38
C LYS A 131 1.86 9.41 17.60
N GLY A 132 0.58 9.07 17.53
CA GLY A 132 -0.48 10.06 17.72
C GLY A 132 -0.50 11.12 16.62
N LEU A 133 -0.73 12.39 17.01
CA LEU A 133 -0.77 13.52 16.07
C LEU A 133 0.60 13.81 15.43
N GLY A 134 1.69 13.46 16.11
CA GLY A 134 3.07 13.62 15.62
C GLY A 134 3.55 12.49 14.71
N GLY A 135 2.65 11.72 14.10
CA GLY A 135 2.99 10.69 13.12
C GLY A 135 3.63 11.30 11.87
N THR A 136 4.85 10.88 11.55
CA THR A 136 5.63 11.36 10.41
C THR A 136 6.01 10.24 9.46
N PHE A 137 6.30 10.61 8.21
CA PHE A 137 6.88 9.72 7.23
C PHE A 137 7.84 10.49 6.33
N ILE A 138 8.89 9.81 5.88
CA ILE A 138 9.93 10.43 5.04
C ILE A 138 9.79 9.89 3.63
N LEU A 139 9.64 10.80 2.67
CA LEU A 139 9.68 10.49 1.25
C LEU A 139 11.06 10.79 0.69
N ARG A 140 11.59 9.87 -0.11
CA ARG A 140 12.86 10.01 -0.82
C ARG A 140 12.63 9.93 -2.33
N ASN A 141 13.26 10.81 -3.09
CA ASN A 141 13.37 10.70 -4.53
C ASN A 141 14.69 11.31 -5.01
N ILE A 142 15.14 10.93 -6.20
CA ILE A 142 16.29 11.55 -6.88
C ILE A 142 15.74 12.40 -8.02
N ILE A 143 16.02 13.70 -7.95
CA ILE A 143 15.58 14.71 -8.91
C ILE A 143 16.84 15.29 -9.53
N ASP A 144 16.97 15.21 -10.85
CA ASP A 144 18.12 15.78 -11.58
C ASP A 144 19.48 15.34 -11.00
N GLY A 145 19.58 14.07 -10.59
CA GLY A 145 20.78 13.50 -9.98
C GLY A 145 20.99 13.83 -8.50
N GLN A 146 20.17 14.69 -7.90
CA GLN A 146 20.25 15.07 -6.50
C GLN A 146 19.23 14.30 -5.65
N GLY A 147 19.69 13.66 -4.57
CA GLY A 147 18.80 13.00 -3.60
C GLY A 147 18.09 14.01 -2.71
N VAL A 148 16.76 14.03 -2.77
CA VAL A 148 15.89 14.89 -1.96
C VAL A 148 15.06 14.02 -1.02
N GLU A 149 15.03 14.42 0.25
CA GLU A 149 14.20 13.81 1.27
C GLU A 149 13.32 14.86 1.93
N ILE A 150 12.03 14.56 2.09
CA ILE A 150 11.08 15.44 2.78
C ILE A 150 10.38 14.62 3.87
N CYS A 151 10.42 15.13 5.09
CA CYS A 151 9.65 14.60 6.21
C CYS A 151 8.29 15.29 6.24
N TYR A 152 7.22 14.50 6.11
CA TYR A 152 5.86 14.98 6.21
C TYR A 152 5.23 14.50 7.52
N GLU A 153 4.44 15.38 8.14
CA GLU A 153 3.58 15.08 9.27
C GLU A 153 2.18 14.69 8.75
N LEU A 154 1.70 13.50 9.10
CA LEU A 154 0.42 12.96 8.58
C LEU A 154 -0.78 13.88 8.82
N TYR A 155 -0.80 14.56 9.96
CA TYR A 155 -1.95 15.35 10.41
C TYR A 155 -1.79 16.85 10.19
N ASN A 156 -0.71 17.29 9.52
CA ASN A 156 -0.47 18.71 9.28
C ASN A 156 -1.62 19.33 8.44
N PRO A 157 -2.17 20.50 8.84
CA PRO A 157 -3.23 21.19 8.09
C PRO A 157 -2.83 21.62 6.68
N GLN A 158 -1.53 21.83 6.42
CA GLN A 158 -1.01 22.23 5.11
C GLN A 158 -1.10 21.12 4.07
N ILE A 159 -1.25 19.86 4.48
CA ILE A 159 -1.41 18.74 3.54
C ILE A 159 -2.82 18.79 2.96
N LYS A 160 -2.89 18.92 1.63
CA LYS A 160 -4.14 18.93 0.88
C LYS A 160 -4.55 17.53 0.43
N ARG A 161 -3.59 16.72 -0.04
CA ARG A 161 -3.87 15.38 -0.58
C ARG A 161 -2.66 14.47 -0.45
N ILE A 162 -2.92 13.22 -0.05
CA ILE A 162 -1.95 12.13 -0.07
C ILE A 162 -2.48 11.09 -1.05
N GLU A 163 -1.74 10.81 -2.11
CA GLU A 163 -2.07 9.81 -3.11
C GLU A 163 -1.05 8.68 -3.08
N VAL A 164 -1.53 7.43 -3.07
CA VAL A 164 -0.68 6.25 -3.22
C VAL A 164 -0.54 5.95 -4.70
N LEU A 165 0.67 6.05 -5.24
CA LEU A 165 0.95 5.72 -6.64
C LEU A 165 1.20 4.23 -6.81
N LYS A 166 1.95 3.62 -5.87
CA LYS A 166 2.22 2.19 -5.87
C LYS A 166 2.23 1.70 -4.42
N LEU A 167 1.29 0.83 -4.09
CA LEU A 167 1.22 0.18 -2.79
C LEU A 167 2.06 -1.10 -2.84
N GLU A 168 3.18 -1.11 -2.12
CA GLU A 168 4.04 -2.28 -1.96
C GLU A 168 4.71 -2.25 -0.58
N LYS A 169 5.05 -3.44 -0.07
CA LYS A 169 5.92 -3.63 1.09
C LYS A 169 7.32 -4.00 0.61
N ARG A 170 8.33 -3.73 1.45
CA ARG A 170 9.69 -4.27 1.28
C ARG A 170 9.96 -5.30 2.37
N LEU A 171 11.09 -5.98 2.27
CA LEU A 171 11.54 -6.93 3.29
C LEU A 171 11.84 -6.24 4.63
N ASP A 172 12.26 -4.97 4.58
CA ASP A 172 12.65 -4.19 5.75
C ASP A 172 11.61 -3.12 6.07
N ASP A 173 11.38 -2.88 7.37
CA ASP A 173 10.51 -1.81 7.87
C ASP A 173 11.16 -0.42 7.78
N ASN A 174 12.46 -0.34 7.50
CA ASN A 174 13.21 0.90 7.40
C ASN A 174 14.21 0.87 6.24
N LEU A 175 14.03 1.76 5.26
CA LEU A 175 14.82 1.84 4.04
C LEU A 175 15.84 2.99 4.06
N MET A 176 16.27 3.44 5.24
CA MET A 176 17.28 4.51 5.38
C MET A 176 18.62 4.18 4.70
N TYR A 177 18.91 2.90 4.45
CA TYR A 177 20.08 2.46 3.69
C TYR A 177 20.05 2.88 2.20
N LEU A 178 18.90 3.31 1.67
CA LEU A 178 18.79 3.85 0.31
C LEU A 178 19.59 5.14 0.08
N ARG A 179 20.06 5.80 1.15
CA ARG A 179 21.02 6.92 1.07
C ARG A 179 22.38 6.48 0.53
N ASP A 180 22.81 5.29 0.94
CA ASP A 180 24.10 4.68 0.60
C ASP A 180 23.99 3.70 -0.58
N ALA A 181 22.77 3.45 -1.07
CA ALA A 181 22.50 2.61 -2.24
C ALA A 181 22.78 3.34 -3.56
N LEU A 182 22.80 2.58 -4.66
CA LEU A 182 22.84 3.17 -6.00
C LEU A 182 21.59 4.04 -6.27
N PRO A 183 21.73 5.16 -7.02
CA PRO A 183 20.62 6.07 -7.32
C PRO A 183 19.40 5.42 -7.96
N GLU A 184 19.60 4.37 -8.77
CA GLU A 184 18.55 3.67 -9.51
C GLU A 184 17.39 3.21 -8.62
N TYR A 185 17.68 2.74 -7.41
CA TYR A 185 16.67 2.24 -6.47
C TYR A 185 15.84 3.34 -5.79
N SER A 186 16.28 4.59 -5.85
CA SER A 186 15.60 5.75 -5.26
C SER A 186 15.01 6.71 -6.30
N THR A 187 15.18 6.42 -7.59
CA THR A 187 14.75 7.32 -8.67
C THR A 187 13.35 6.93 -9.14
N PHE A 188 12.40 7.84 -8.97
CA PHE A 188 11.00 7.66 -9.38
C PHE A 188 10.53 8.84 -10.24
N SER A 189 9.75 8.54 -11.28
CA SER A 189 9.17 9.57 -12.15
C SER A 189 8.07 10.36 -11.43
N PHE A 190 8.07 11.69 -11.58
CA PHE A 190 7.05 12.59 -11.04
C PHE A 190 5.67 12.38 -11.65
N ASP A 191 5.62 11.94 -12.91
CA ASP A 191 4.39 11.74 -13.68
C ASP A 191 3.89 10.29 -13.62
N MET A 192 4.41 9.51 -12.67
CA MET A 192 3.95 8.14 -12.45
C MET A 192 2.45 8.12 -12.13
N LYS A 193 1.70 7.29 -12.88
CA LYS A 193 0.26 7.12 -12.68
C LYS A 193 -0.02 6.13 -11.53
N PRO A 194 -1.09 6.34 -10.76
CA PRO A 194 -1.49 5.41 -9.71
C PRO A 194 -1.84 4.02 -10.25
N ILE A 195 -1.26 2.99 -9.64
CA ILE A 195 -1.59 1.58 -9.87
C ILE A 195 -2.65 1.19 -8.82
N HIS A 196 -3.85 0.91 -9.28
CA HIS A 196 -4.96 0.53 -8.39
C HIS A 196 -4.85 -0.96 -8.02
N LEU A 197 -4.78 -1.23 -6.72
CA LEU A 197 -4.91 -2.58 -6.16
C LEU A 197 -6.32 -2.76 -5.57
N PRO A 198 -6.98 -3.91 -5.80
CA PRO A 198 -8.25 -4.19 -5.18
C PRO A 198 -8.08 -4.36 -3.66
N LEU A 199 -9.06 -3.90 -2.88
CA LEU A 199 -9.04 -3.94 -1.41
C LEU A 199 -9.04 -5.36 -0.82
N THR A 200 -9.33 -6.40 -1.62
CA THR A 200 -9.36 -7.78 -1.14
C THR A 200 -8.00 -8.48 -1.21
N GLN A 201 -7.12 -8.07 -2.13
CA GLN A 201 -5.85 -8.76 -2.44
C GLN A 201 -4.69 -8.37 -1.51
N ASP A 202 -3.82 -9.36 -1.22
CA ASP A 202 -2.64 -9.16 -0.38
C ASP A 202 -1.70 -8.07 -0.87
N VAL A 203 -1.25 -7.23 0.07
CA VAL A 203 -0.32 -6.15 -0.26
C VAL A 203 0.97 -6.82 -0.71
N PRO A 204 1.40 -6.62 -1.97
CA PRO A 204 2.53 -7.35 -2.51
C PRO A 204 3.82 -6.95 -1.78
N ILE A 205 4.62 -7.96 -1.42
CA ILE A 205 5.95 -7.77 -0.85
C ILE A 205 6.95 -7.82 -2.00
N ASN A 206 7.73 -6.75 -2.15
CA ASN A 206 8.79 -6.66 -3.13
C ASN A 206 10.12 -7.11 -2.49
N GLU A 207 10.58 -8.30 -2.90
CA GLU A 207 11.79 -8.95 -2.37
C GLU A 207 13.10 -8.48 -3.05
N GLN A 208 13.04 -7.44 -3.89
CA GLN A 208 14.20 -6.92 -4.59
C GLN A 208 15.28 -6.44 -3.61
N LYS A 209 16.43 -7.13 -3.62
CA LYS A 209 17.62 -6.73 -2.88
C LYS A 209 18.44 -5.65 -3.61
N VAL A 210 18.92 -4.68 -2.85
CA VAL A 210 19.58 -3.45 -3.30
C VAL A 210 21.10 -3.62 -3.34
N ARG A 211 21.75 -2.97 -4.32
CA ARG A 211 23.20 -2.84 -4.41
C ARG A 211 23.67 -1.53 -3.76
N MET A 212 24.67 -1.64 -2.90
CA MET A 212 25.25 -0.51 -2.16
C MET A 212 26.37 0.16 -2.96
N LYS A 213 26.62 1.45 -2.69
CA LYS A 213 27.84 2.15 -3.11
C LYS A 213 29.07 1.56 -2.41
N PRO A 214 30.29 1.82 -2.91
CA PRO A 214 31.50 1.53 -2.14
C PRO A 214 31.49 2.30 -0.80
N ARG A 215 32.18 1.73 0.19
CA ARG A 215 32.34 2.34 1.53
C ARG A 215 33.16 3.65 1.42
N PRO A 216 33.01 4.61 2.35
CA PRO A 216 32.22 4.58 3.59
C PRO A 216 30.72 4.85 3.39
N TRP A 217 29.90 4.21 4.22
CA TRP A 217 28.45 4.43 4.30
C TRP A 217 28.08 5.31 5.50
N SER A 218 26.88 5.89 5.46
CA SER A 218 26.34 6.70 6.55
C SER A 218 26.19 5.93 7.87
N LYS A 219 25.88 4.62 7.80
CA LYS A 219 25.81 3.72 8.96
C LYS A 219 26.43 2.37 8.64
N ARG A 220 26.74 1.62 9.70
CA ARG A 220 27.22 0.24 9.62
C ARG A 220 26.04 -0.72 9.47
N TRP A 221 25.44 -0.72 8.29
CA TRP A 221 24.26 -1.52 7.95
C TRP A 221 24.49 -3.03 8.06
N GLU A 222 25.75 -3.48 7.98
CA GLU A 222 26.16 -4.87 8.14
C GLU A 222 25.92 -5.44 9.55
N ARG A 223 25.64 -4.58 10.54
CA ARG A 223 25.50 -5.01 11.92
C ARG A 223 24.15 -5.70 12.18
N PRO A 224 24.13 -6.85 12.89
CA PRO A 224 22.90 -7.59 13.21
C PRO A 224 21.82 -6.76 13.92
N LYS A 225 22.20 -5.71 14.66
CA LYS A 225 21.27 -4.79 15.33
C LYS A 225 20.21 -4.19 14.38
N PHE A 226 20.55 -3.97 13.11
CA PHE A 226 19.61 -3.39 12.14
C PHE A 226 18.68 -4.43 11.50
N ASN A 227 19.06 -5.72 11.53
CA ASN A 227 18.30 -6.83 10.96
C ASN A 227 17.82 -6.58 9.51
N ILE A 228 18.71 -6.09 8.65
CA ILE A 228 18.38 -5.74 7.25
C ILE A 228 18.53 -6.97 6.36
N GLN A 229 17.48 -7.29 5.61
CA GLN A 229 17.42 -8.39 4.63
C GLN A 229 17.49 -7.89 3.18
N GLY A 230 17.16 -6.61 2.95
CA GLY A 230 17.08 -6.00 1.62
C GLY A 230 18.42 -5.61 0.97
N ILE A 231 19.57 -5.85 1.60
CA ILE A 231 20.89 -5.51 1.04
C ILE A 231 21.59 -6.76 0.50
N ARG A 232 22.21 -6.66 -0.68
CA ARG A 232 23.11 -7.69 -1.21
C ARG A 232 24.52 -7.53 -0.63
N PHE A 233 24.75 -8.04 0.58
CA PHE A 233 26.06 -7.96 1.24
C PHE A 233 27.15 -8.75 0.50
N ASP A 234 26.80 -9.82 -0.19
CA ASP A 234 27.74 -10.68 -0.94
C ASP A 234 28.53 -9.91 -2.02
N LEU A 235 27.96 -8.81 -2.55
CA LEU A 235 28.58 -8.02 -3.60
C LEU A 235 29.46 -6.88 -3.07
N CYS A 236 29.33 -6.52 -1.79
CA CYS A 236 29.98 -5.34 -1.23
C CYS A 236 30.87 -5.62 -0.01
N LEU A 237 30.73 -6.78 0.64
CA LEU A 237 31.49 -7.17 1.82
C LEU A 237 32.19 -8.51 1.61
N THR A 238 33.37 -8.65 2.21
CA THR A 238 34.07 -9.93 2.27
C THR A 238 33.53 -10.81 3.41
N PRO A 239 33.68 -12.15 3.34
CA PRO A 239 33.30 -13.04 4.44
C PRO A 239 33.91 -12.63 5.79
N GLU A 240 35.20 -12.24 5.81
CA GLU A 240 35.88 -11.76 7.02
C GLU A 240 35.21 -10.53 7.65
N GLN A 241 34.73 -9.60 6.82
CA GLN A 241 34.01 -8.42 7.29
C GLN A 241 32.64 -8.79 7.87
N MET A 242 31.96 -9.77 7.28
CA MET A 242 30.70 -10.31 7.79
C MET A 242 30.89 -11.03 9.12
N GLU A 243 31.92 -11.87 9.26
CA GLU A 243 32.28 -12.53 10.52
C GLU A 243 32.60 -11.50 11.62
N HIS A 244 33.33 -10.44 11.26
CA HIS A 244 33.60 -9.35 12.18
C HIS A 244 32.31 -8.62 12.60
N ALA A 245 31.38 -8.39 11.68
CA ALA A 245 30.08 -7.80 11.99
C ALA A 245 29.24 -8.68 12.93
N GLN A 246 29.35 -10.01 12.78
CA GLN A 246 28.64 -10.98 13.60
C GLN A 246 29.11 -10.99 15.06
N LYS A 247 30.31 -10.48 15.37
CA LYS A 247 30.78 -10.32 16.77
C LYS A 247 29.88 -9.41 17.61
N TRP A 248 29.09 -8.53 16.99
CA TRP A 248 28.11 -7.68 17.67
C TRP A 248 26.69 -8.27 17.67
N ALA A 249 26.52 -9.52 17.27
CA ALA A 249 25.23 -10.19 17.39
C ALA A 249 24.85 -10.34 18.87
N GLU A 250 23.55 -10.21 19.15
CA GLU A 250 22.98 -10.42 20.48
C GLU A 250 21.86 -11.47 20.37
N PRO A 251 22.19 -12.77 20.23
CA PRO A 251 21.19 -13.82 19.95
C PRO A 251 20.10 -13.93 21.02
N TRP A 252 20.42 -13.62 22.27
CA TRP A 252 19.48 -13.63 23.39
C TRP A 252 18.32 -12.63 23.22
N ARG A 253 18.47 -11.56 22.42
CA ARG A 253 17.42 -10.56 22.21
C ARG A 253 16.17 -11.12 21.54
N GLN A 254 16.30 -12.13 20.68
CA GLN A 254 15.15 -12.75 20.02
C GLN A 254 14.28 -13.55 21.00
N TYR A 255 14.88 -14.05 22.09
CA TYR A 255 14.21 -14.85 23.11
C TYR A 255 13.80 -14.04 24.33
N ASP A 256 13.99 -12.71 24.31
CA ASP A 256 13.63 -11.80 25.40
C ASP A 256 12.13 -11.47 25.36
N MET A 257 11.33 -12.39 25.89
CA MET A 257 9.86 -12.25 25.96
C MET A 257 9.40 -11.03 26.76
N LEU A 258 10.21 -10.52 27.71
CA LEU A 258 9.84 -9.35 28.52
C LEU A 258 9.84 -8.06 27.70
N LYS A 259 10.66 -8.02 26.64
CA LYS A 259 10.78 -6.88 25.74
C LYS A 259 9.63 -6.80 24.73
N GLU A 260 9.00 -7.92 24.42
CA GLU A 260 7.86 -7.98 23.51
C GLU A 260 6.72 -7.07 24.02
N TYR A 261 6.03 -6.42 23.08
CA TYR A 261 4.92 -5.53 23.38
C TYR A 261 3.66 -6.06 22.70
N ASP A 262 2.91 -6.90 23.44
CA ASP A 262 1.63 -7.41 22.97
C ASP A 262 0.61 -6.27 22.88
N THR A 263 0.12 -6.06 21.67
CA THR A 263 -0.80 -4.97 21.30
C THR A 263 -2.13 -5.50 20.77
N SER A 264 -2.33 -6.82 20.72
CA SER A 264 -3.51 -7.48 20.13
C SER A 264 -4.84 -6.91 20.67
N LEU A 265 -5.04 -6.94 21.99
CA LEU A 265 -6.25 -6.42 22.64
C LEU A 265 -6.44 -4.91 22.42
N LEU A 266 -5.32 -4.17 22.36
CA LEU A 266 -5.32 -2.73 22.19
C LEU A 266 -5.65 -2.35 20.74
N GLU A 267 -5.13 -3.08 19.76
CA GLU A 267 -5.46 -2.92 18.34
C GLU A 267 -6.94 -3.20 18.07
N GLU A 268 -7.50 -4.27 18.62
CA GLU A 268 -8.93 -4.57 18.49
C GLU A 268 -9.81 -3.45 19.07
N LYS A 269 -9.43 -2.93 20.24
CA LYS A 269 -10.15 -1.82 20.88
C LYS A 269 -10.07 -0.55 20.03
N ILE A 270 -8.87 -0.18 19.57
CA ILE A 270 -8.66 0.98 18.70
C ILE A 270 -9.44 0.83 17.41
N PHE A 271 -9.41 -0.34 16.78
CA PHE A 271 -10.08 -0.60 15.52
C PHE A 271 -11.59 -0.39 15.63
N LYS A 272 -12.22 -0.93 16.68
CA LYS A 272 -13.65 -0.72 16.97
C LYS A 272 -13.97 0.77 17.17
N GLU A 273 -13.14 1.48 17.93
CA GLU A 273 -13.30 2.93 18.17
C GLU A 273 -13.21 3.74 16.87
N VAL A 274 -12.21 3.47 16.04
CA VAL A 274 -11.99 4.16 14.76
C VAL A 274 -13.15 3.89 13.79
N GLN A 275 -13.62 2.65 13.69
CA GLN A 275 -14.77 2.30 12.83
C GLN A 275 -16.05 3.01 13.27
N VAL A 276 -16.33 3.02 14.56
CA VAL A 276 -17.51 3.71 15.12
C VAL A 276 -17.45 5.20 14.83
N GLU A 277 -16.29 5.84 15.02
CA GLU A 277 -16.16 7.27 14.80
C GLU A 277 -16.12 7.67 13.32
N LEU A 278 -15.57 6.85 12.42
CA LEU A 278 -15.60 7.09 10.98
C LEU A 278 -17.00 6.83 10.36
N GLY A 279 -17.79 5.94 10.96
CA GLY A 279 -19.17 5.68 10.54
C GLY A 279 -20.19 6.73 10.97
N LYS A 280 -19.84 7.58 11.95
CA LYS A 280 -20.64 8.75 12.37
C LYS A 280 -20.37 9.96 11.49
#